data_AF-A0A8H7ZRX3-F1
#
_entry.id   AF-A0A8H7ZRX3-F1
#
_cell.length_a   1.000
_cell.length_b   1.000
_cell.length_c   1.000
_cell.angle_alpha   90.00
_cell.angle_beta   90.00
_cell.angle_gamma   90.00
#
_symmetry.space_group_name_H-M   'P 1'
#
loop_
_entity.id
_entity.type
_entity.pdbx_description
1 polymer ?
#
loop_
_entity_poly.entity_id
_entity_poly.type
_entity_poly.pdbx_seq_one_letter_code
_entity_poly.pdbx_strand_id
1 'polypeptide(L)'
;MGTSWLLLLLAVLLFACPGHAPVFPAVAAANETAPQEGEVCSYRQVTYPSVSAARAANDSIMHCGPCGRCSNPIDASVYRRQSKSLTQTTKRCAILLTVFGRAAGSYCVRQRTDFSPSCVDCWLDDMVCARKYCLLTCLTARPVERQTPGENLCIKCDEVICGPDFKKCSGANRRRLGVKSDIDRNSQEFCNVVDPPPVEFAQFFEPLQTSKTSA
;
A
#
# COMPACT_ATOMS: atom_id res chain seq x y z
N MET A 1 -13.96 34.77 49.82
CA MET A 1 -13.90 35.58 48.59
C MET A 1 -13.05 34.83 47.59
N GLY A 2 -13.69 33.96 46.80
CA GLY A 2 -13.03 32.99 45.93
C GLY A 2 -13.75 32.90 44.61
N THR A 3 -13.36 33.74 43.65
CA THR A 3 -13.80 33.70 42.25
C THR A 3 -12.81 34.52 41.41
N SER A 4 -11.54 34.09 41.32
CA SER A 4 -10.59 34.83 40.47
C SER A 4 -9.50 33.98 39.80
N TRP A 5 -9.57 32.65 39.89
CA TRP A 5 -8.59 31.76 39.24
C TRP A 5 -9.18 30.83 38.17
N LEU A 6 -10.51 30.74 38.05
CA LEU A 6 -11.15 29.87 37.05
C LEU A 6 -11.35 30.54 35.67
N LEU A 7 -11.30 31.88 35.61
CA LEU A 7 -11.54 32.63 34.36
C LEU A 7 -10.27 32.83 33.52
N LEU A 8 -9.07 32.66 34.09
CA LEU A 8 -7.81 32.74 33.35
C LEU A 8 -7.43 31.44 32.64
N LEU A 9 -7.97 30.29 33.06
CA LEU A 9 -7.76 29.01 32.38
C LEU A 9 -8.69 28.79 31.17
N LEU A 10 -9.78 29.55 31.07
CA LEU A 10 -10.70 29.50 29.92
C LEU A 10 -10.26 30.40 28.74
N ALA A 11 -9.35 31.36 28.96
CA ALA A 11 -8.86 32.25 27.91
C ALA A 11 -7.72 31.67 27.06
N VAL A 12 -7.08 30.56 27.50
CA VAL A 12 -5.98 29.93 26.76
C VAL A 12 -6.47 28.89 25.72
N LEU A 13 -7.74 28.48 25.78
CA LEU A 13 -8.33 27.49 24.88
C LEU A 13 -9.06 28.09 23.65
N LEU A 14 -9.09 29.42 23.50
CA LEU A 14 -9.83 30.10 22.41
C LEU A 14 -8.96 30.76 21.33
N PHE A 15 -7.64 30.53 21.31
CA PHE A 15 -6.84 30.76 20.11
C PHE A 15 -6.86 29.50 19.22
N ALA A 16 -8.06 29.13 18.77
CA ALA A 16 -8.22 28.30 17.59
C ALA A 16 -7.77 29.13 16.39
N CYS A 17 -6.50 28.97 16.00
CA CYS A 17 -5.94 29.54 14.79
C CYS A 17 -6.78 29.10 13.58
N PRO A 18 -7.55 29.99 12.95
CA PRO A 18 -8.27 29.64 11.74
C PRO A 18 -7.25 29.57 10.60
N GLY A 19 -7.11 28.39 9.98
CA GLY A 19 -6.46 28.30 8.66
C GLY A 19 -5.14 27.54 8.56
N HIS A 20 -4.73 26.75 9.54
CA HIS A 20 -3.65 25.79 9.30
C HIS A 20 -4.21 24.60 8.53
N ALA A 21 -4.14 24.66 7.19
CA ALA A 21 -4.09 23.45 6.38
C ALA A 21 -3.06 22.50 7.03
N PRO A 22 -3.28 21.17 7.05
CA PRO A 22 -2.25 20.25 7.52
C PRO A 22 -0.99 20.53 6.71
N VAL A 23 -0.02 21.17 7.35
CA VAL A 23 1.33 21.35 6.82
C VAL A 23 1.95 19.98 6.93
N PHE A 24 1.68 19.13 5.93
CA PHE A 24 2.58 18.04 5.65
C PHE A 24 3.95 18.71 5.52
N PRO A 25 5.01 18.23 6.21
CA PRO A 25 6.35 18.61 5.80
C PRO A 25 6.38 18.40 4.28
N ALA A 26 6.95 19.37 3.55
CA ALA A 26 7.23 19.22 2.14
C ALA A 26 8.30 18.13 1.98
N VAL A 27 7.96 16.89 2.31
CA VAL A 27 8.55 15.73 1.70
C VAL A 27 8.15 15.91 0.27
N ALA A 28 9.11 16.35 -0.56
CA ALA A 28 8.93 16.41 -2.00
C ALA A 28 8.17 15.16 -2.38
N ALA A 29 6.95 15.32 -2.88
CA ALA A 29 6.24 14.21 -3.48
C ALA A 29 7.22 13.70 -4.52
N ALA A 30 7.84 12.55 -4.25
CA ALA A 30 8.64 11.90 -5.26
C ALA A 30 7.68 11.77 -6.44
N ASN A 31 7.96 12.51 -7.50
CA ASN A 31 7.28 12.37 -8.77
C ASN A 31 7.65 10.97 -9.23
N GLU A 32 6.91 9.98 -8.73
CA GLU A 32 7.25 8.56 -8.83
C GLU A 32 6.81 8.11 -10.21
N THR A 33 7.45 8.68 -11.24
CA THR A 33 7.53 8.06 -12.56
C THR A 33 8.03 6.64 -12.34
N ALA A 34 7.32 5.64 -12.89
CA ALA A 34 7.69 4.25 -12.73
C ALA A 34 9.19 4.09 -13.03
N PRO A 35 9.98 3.47 -12.13
CA PRO A 35 11.37 3.23 -12.41
C PRO A 35 11.43 2.11 -13.44
N GLN A 36 11.35 2.49 -14.71
CA GLN A 36 11.70 1.63 -15.83
C GLN A 36 13.24 1.45 -15.88
N GLU A 37 13.95 2.43 -15.32
CA GLU A 37 15.39 2.46 -15.14
C GLU A 37 15.68 2.20 -13.66
N GLY A 38 16.14 0.99 -13.34
CA GLY A 38 16.49 0.62 -11.98
C GLY A 38 16.45 -0.88 -11.75
N GLU A 39 16.56 -1.24 -10.48
CA GLU A 39 16.50 -2.62 -10.05
C GLU A 39 15.15 -3.26 -10.42
N VAL A 40 15.16 -4.57 -10.68
CA VAL A 40 13.96 -5.38 -10.92
C VAL A 40 14.03 -6.66 -10.09
N CYS A 41 12.88 -7.22 -9.76
CA CYS A 41 12.77 -8.50 -9.06
C CYS A 41 12.16 -9.55 -9.99
N SER A 42 12.82 -10.69 -10.13
CA SER A 42 12.31 -11.80 -10.92
C SER A 42 11.30 -12.67 -10.16
N TYR A 43 10.58 -13.53 -10.89
CA TYR A 43 9.70 -14.53 -10.29
C TYR A 43 10.43 -15.51 -9.35
N ARG A 44 11.74 -15.67 -9.53
CA ARG A 44 12.63 -16.47 -8.66
C ARG A 44 13.18 -15.70 -7.46
N GLN A 45 12.65 -14.51 -7.21
CA GLN A 45 13.01 -13.63 -6.08
C GLN A 45 14.47 -13.15 -6.12
N VAL A 46 15.02 -13.01 -7.32
CA VAL A 46 16.37 -12.45 -7.53
C VAL A 46 16.23 -10.98 -7.90
N THR A 47 16.95 -10.11 -7.17
CA THR A 47 17.07 -8.69 -7.54
C THR A 47 18.18 -8.53 -8.56
N TYR A 48 17.87 -7.94 -9.70
CA TYR A 48 18.83 -7.56 -10.73
C TYR A 48 18.97 -6.04 -10.78
N PRO A 49 20.16 -5.51 -11.13
CA PRO A 49 20.38 -4.06 -11.22
C PRO A 49 19.63 -3.40 -12.39
N SER A 50 19.15 -4.20 -13.36
CA SER A 50 18.42 -3.71 -14.53
C SER A 50 17.59 -4.81 -15.19
N VAL A 51 16.65 -4.39 -16.04
CA VAL A 51 15.90 -5.27 -16.97
C VAL A 51 16.85 -6.09 -17.84
N SER A 52 17.91 -5.46 -18.37
CA SER A 52 18.88 -6.13 -19.24
C SER A 52 19.64 -7.24 -18.51
N ALA A 53 19.99 -7.03 -17.23
CA ALA A 53 20.66 -8.04 -16.42
C ALA A 53 19.76 -9.26 -16.14
N ALA A 54 18.48 -9.03 -15.84
CA ALA A 54 17.50 -10.11 -15.67
C ALA A 54 17.31 -10.91 -16.97
N ARG A 55 17.17 -10.21 -18.10
CA ARG A 55 17.02 -10.82 -19.44
C ARG A 55 18.27 -11.62 -19.84
N ALA A 56 19.47 -11.13 -19.55
CA ALA A 56 20.73 -11.84 -19.78
C ALA A 56 20.86 -13.11 -18.93
N ALA A 57 20.25 -13.13 -17.75
CA ALA A 57 20.16 -14.32 -16.90
C ALA A 57 19.02 -15.28 -17.29
N ASN A 58 18.28 -14.98 -18.38
CA ASN A 58 17.10 -15.71 -18.82
C ASN A 58 16.03 -15.85 -17.72
N ASP A 59 15.87 -14.80 -16.91
CA ASP A 59 14.92 -14.74 -15.81
C ASP A 59 13.75 -13.83 -16.16
N SER A 60 12.54 -14.17 -15.69
CA SER A 60 11.33 -13.42 -15.98
C SER A 60 11.07 -12.38 -14.89
N ILE A 61 10.84 -11.14 -15.30
CA ILE A 61 10.63 -10.01 -14.39
C ILE A 61 9.22 -10.06 -13.81
N MET A 62 9.12 -10.12 -12.48
CA MET A 62 7.83 -10.11 -11.78
C MET A 62 7.38 -8.69 -11.44
N HIS A 63 8.30 -7.83 -11.01
CA HIS A 63 8.01 -6.42 -10.72
C HIS A 63 9.24 -5.53 -10.80
N CYS A 64 9.00 -4.22 -10.99
CA CYS A 64 10.04 -3.19 -10.88
C CYS A 64 10.46 -2.99 -9.41
N GLY A 65 11.69 -2.53 -9.18
CA GLY A 65 12.30 -2.35 -7.86
C GLY A 65 12.90 -3.63 -7.27
N PRO A 66 13.66 -3.51 -6.17
CA PRO A 66 14.28 -4.65 -5.51
C PRO A 66 13.25 -5.59 -4.90
N CYS A 67 13.62 -6.86 -4.73
CA CYS A 67 12.81 -7.84 -4.03
C CYS A 67 12.63 -7.46 -2.55
N GLY A 68 11.50 -7.88 -1.98
CA GLY A 68 11.17 -7.75 -0.56
C GLY A 68 10.27 -8.89 -0.11
N ARG A 69 9.62 -8.75 1.04
CA ARG A 69 8.85 -9.84 1.67
C ARG A 69 7.59 -10.24 0.89
N CYS A 70 7.07 -9.36 0.05
CA CYS A 70 5.93 -9.61 -0.84
C CYS A 70 6.35 -9.98 -2.26
N SER A 71 7.66 -10.17 -2.51
CA SER A 71 8.18 -10.47 -3.84
C SER A 71 8.19 -11.96 -4.12
N ASN A 72 7.01 -12.58 -4.10
CA ASN A 72 6.83 -13.97 -4.49
C ASN A 72 5.53 -14.15 -5.31
N PRO A 73 5.41 -15.25 -6.07
CA PRO A 73 4.24 -15.48 -6.93
C PRO A 73 2.90 -15.47 -6.19
N ILE A 74 2.85 -15.98 -4.95
CA ILE A 74 1.64 -16.01 -4.13
C ILE A 74 1.18 -14.57 -3.85
N ASP A 75 2.05 -13.72 -3.33
CA ASP A 75 1.71 -12.35 -2.97
C ASP A 75 1.42 -11.48 -4.21
N ALA A 76 2.22 -11.64 -5.28
CA ALA A 76 1.97 -11.00 -6.56
C ALA A 76 0.58 -11.36 -7.14
N SER A 77 0.15 -12.60 -6.94
CA SER A 77 -1.18 -13.05 -7.38
C SER A 77 -2.31 -12.42 -6.56
N VAL A 78 -2.14 -12.21 -5.24
CA VAL A 78 -3.11 -11.50 -4.40
C VAL A 78 -3.32 -10.07 -4.90
N TYR A 79 -2.24 -9.36 -5.21
CA TYR A 79 -2.31 -7.99 -5.77
C TYR A 79 -3.12 -7.94 -7.08
N ARG A 80 -3.00 -8.96 -7.95
CA ARG A 80 -3.77 -9.07 -9.20
C ARG A 80 -5.24 -9.44 -8.93
N ARG A 81 -5.49 -10.53 -8.20
CA ARG A 81 -6.85 -11.04 -7.93
C ARG A 81 -7.69 -10.05 -7.14
N GLN A 82 -7.11 -9.37 -6.16
CA GLN A 82 -7.80 -8.40 -5.31
C GLN A 82 -7.58 -6.95 -5.76
N SER A 83 -7.13 -6.72 -6.99
CA SER A 83 -6.79 -5.38 -7.50
C SER A 83 -7.91 -4.34 -7.31
N LYS A 84 -9.17 -4.78 -7.33
CA LYS A 84 -10.38 -3.94 -7.19
C LYS A 84 -10.97 -3.84 -5.77
N SER A 85 -10.40 -4.54 -4.79
CA SER A 85 -10.95 -4.59 -3.42
C SER A 85 -9.89 -4.50 -2.32
N LEU A 86 -8.60 -4.59 -2.66
CA LEU A 86 -7.52 -4.66 -1.67
C LEU A 86 -7.43 -3.39 -0.82
N THR A 87 -7.67 -2.20 -1.39
CA THR A 87 -7.63 -0.95 -0.60
C THR A 87 -8.74 -0.92 0.42
N GLN A 88 -9.97 -1.30 0.03
CA GLN A 88 -11.10 -1.32 0.96
C GLN A 88 -10.93 -2.42 2.03
N THR A 89 -10.36 -3.56 1.64
CA THR A 89 -10.08 -4.68 2.54
C THR A 89 -9.05 -4.30 3.60
N THR A 90 -7.92 -3.76 3.18
CA THR A 90 -6.82 -3.33 4.08
C THR A 90 -7.25 -2.17 4.97
N LYS A 91 -8.05 -1.21 4.48
CA LYS A 91 -8.65 -0.15 5.32
C LYS A 91 -9.53 -0.71 6.45
N ARG A 92 -10.39 -1.70 6.15
CA ARG A 92 -11.21 -2.36 7.19
C ARG A 92 -10.34 -3.05 8.24
N CYS A 93 -9.27 -3.71 7.80
CA CYS A 93 -8.31 -4.32 8.73
C CYS A 93 -7.51 -3.28 9.53
N ALA A 94 -7.17 -2.14 8.94
CA ALA A 94 -6.50 -1.03 9.65
C ALA A 94 -7.42 -0.41 10.73
N ILE A 95 -8.73 -0.37 10.51
CA ILE A 95 -9.70 0.03 11.55
C ILE A 95 -9.67 -0.97 12.71
N LEU A 96 -9.72 -2.28 12.43
CA LEU A 96 -9.63 -3.30 13.48
C LEU A 96 -8.28 -3.24 14.21
N LEU A 97 -7.18 -2.98 13.50
CA LEU A 97 -5.87 -2.74 14.10
C LEU A 97 -5.89 -1.52 15.03
N THR A 98 -6.59 -0.46 14.63
CA THR A 98 -6.67 0.78 15.40
C THR A 98 -7.47 0.59 16.69
N VAL A 99 -8.61 -0.10 16.61
CA VAL A 99 -9.53 -0.31 17.75
C VAL A 99 -9.08 -1.45 18.66
N PHE A 100 -8.66 -2.57 18.10
CA PHE A 100 -8.40 -3.83 18.83
C PHE A 100 -6.92 -4.27 18.81
N GLY A 101 -6.04 -3.47 18.23
CA GLY A 101 -4.59 -3.71 18.22
C GLY A 101 -4.10 -4.63 17.11
N ARG A 102 -2.77 -4.79 17.03
CA ARG A 102 -2.07 -5.46 15.93
C ARG A 102 -2.55 -6.90 15.69
N ALA A 103 -2.89 -7.65 16.75
CA ALA A 103 -3.36 -9.03 16.62
C ALA A 103 -4.66 -9.12 15.82
N ALA A 104 -5.64 -8.24 16.09
CA ALA A 104 -6.89 -8.18 15.35
C ALA A 104 -6.69 -7.72 13.90
N GLY A 105 -5.79 -6.76 13.68
CA GLY A 105 -5.37 -6.36 12.33
C GLY A 105 -4.75 -7.51 11.54
N SER A 106 -3.79 -8.21 12.14
CA SER A 106 -3.09 -9.37 11.56
C SER A 106 -4.07 -10.48 11.19
N TYR A 107 -4.97 -10.82 12.13
CA TYR A 107 -6.03 -11.78 11.87
C TYR A 107 -6.90 -11.35 10.68
N CYS A 108 -7.35 -10.09 10.65
CA CYS A 108 -8.16 -9.57 9.55
C CYS A 108 -7.44 -9.69 8.19
N VAL A 109 -6.19 -9.24 8.08
CA VAL A 109 -5.45 -9.29 6.80
C VAL A 109 -5.28 -10.73 6.35
N ARG A 110 -4.87 -11.63 7.25
CA ARG A 110 -4.68 -13.07 6.93
C ARG A 110 -5.96 -13.79 6.51
N GLN A 111 -7.12 -13.38 7.04
CA GLN A 111 -8.40 -14.00 6.71
C GLN A 111 -9.05 -13.43 5.46
N ARG A 112 -8.64 -12.22 5.04
CA ARG A 112 -9.23 -11.52 3.89
C ARG A 112 -8.32 -11.51 2.67
N THR A 113 -7.05 -11.84 2.86
CA THR A 113 -6.02 -11.89 1.82
C THR A 113 -5.25 -13.18 1.95
N ASP A 114 -4.80 -13.72 0.82
CA ASP A 114 -3.94 -14.91 0.82
C ASP A 114 -2.45 -14.52 0.88
N PHE A 115 -2.13 -13.36 1.46
CA PHE A 115 -0.75 -12.92 1.58
C PHE A 115 0.04 -13.86 2.49
N SER A 116 1.30 -14.08 2.13
CA SER A 116 2.27 -14.77 2.95
C SER A 116 2.42 -14.08 4.32
N PRO A 117 2.73 -14.82 5.39
CA PRO A 117 2.93 -14.25 6.72
C PRO A 117 3.92 -13.07 6.74
N SER A 118 5.01 -13.16 5.98
CA SER A 118 6.03 -12.13 5.89
C SER A 118 5.55 -10.87 5.16
N CYS A 119 4.71 -11.02 4.14
CA CYS A 119 4.11 -9.87 3.46
C CYS A 119 3.02 -9.20 4.33
N VAL A 120 2.25 -9.98 5.08
CA VAL A 120 1.30 -9.45 6.07
C VAL A 120 2.00 -8.53 7.08
N ASP A 121 3.20 -8.90 7.55
CA ASP A 121 3.94 -8.03 8.48
C ASP A 121 4.24 -6.66 7.89
N CYS A 122 4.60 -6.56 6.61
CA CYS A 122 4.82 -5.27 5.94
C CYS A 122 3.54 -4.43 5.90
N TRP A 123 2.40 -5.06 5.60
CA TRP A 123 1.09 -4.37 5.63
C TRP A 123 0.71 -3.90 7.02
N LEU A 124 0.99 -4.68 8.06
CA LEU A 124 0.70 -4.28 9.44
C LEU A 124 1.60 -3.13 9.90
N ASP A 125 2.87 -3.12 9.49
CA ASP A 125 3.80 -2.03 9.80
C ASP A 125 3.36 -0.72 9.12
N ASP A 126 2.93 -0.81 7.86
CA ASP A 126 2.32 0.30 7.12
C ASP A 126 1.06 0.83 7.82
N MET A 127 0.13 -0.06 8.22
CA MET A 127 -1.06 0.33 8.98
C MET A 127 -0.75 0.96 10.34
N VAL A 128 0.28 0.48 11.05
CA VAL A 128 0.73 1.07 12.33
C VAL A 128 1.33 2.46 12.08
N CYS A 129 2.11 2.62 11.03
CA CYS A 129 2.63 3.92 10.60
C CYS A 129 1.48 4.88 10.26
N ALA A 130 0.53 4.46 9.43
CA ALA A 130 -0.62 5.26 9.02
C ALA A 130 -1.49 5.65 10.23
N ARG A 131 -1.71 4.73 11.18
CA ARG A 131 -2.37 5.03 12.46
C ARG A 131 -1.62 6.12 13.24
N LYS A 132 -0.29 6.09 13.24
CA LYS A 132 0.52 7.05 14.00
C LYS A 132 0.54 8.44 13.36
N TYR A 133 0.66 8.52 12.04
CA TYR A 133 0.94 9.78 11.34
C TYR A 133 -0.21 10.31 10.50
N CYS A 134 -1.10 9.43 10.01
CA CYS A 134 -2.14 9.77 9.05
C CYS A 134 -3.56 9.63 9.60
N LEU A 135 -3.75 9.15 10.84
CA LEU A 135 -5.08 8.87 11.40
C LEU A 135 -6.02 10.07 11.31
N LEU A 136 -5.60 11.26 11.76
CA LEU A 136 -6.45 12.46 11.71
C LEU A 136 -6.77 12.86 10.27
N THR A 137 -5.77 12.87 9.39
CA THR A 137 -5.97 13.12 7.95
C THR A 137 -7.00 12.14 7.37
N CYS A 138 -6.90 10.86 7.72
CA CYS A 138 -7.79 9.82 7.25
C CYS A 138 -9.22 9.93 7.79
N LEU A 139 -9.40 10.34 9.04
CA LEU A 139 -10.73 10.57 9.63
C LEU A 139 -11.44 11.78 9.00
N THR A 140 -10.68 12.79 8.59
CA THR A 140 -11.21 14.01 7.94
C THR A 140 -11.32 13.90 6.42
N ALA A 141 -10.70 12.89 5.81
CA ALA A 141 -10.72 12.70 4.37
C ALA A 141 -12.12 12.30 3.90
N ARG A 142 -12.55 12.86 2.76
CA ARG A 142 -13.81 12.44 2.12
C ARG A 142 -13.75 10.95 1.73
N PRO A 143 -14.89 10.25 1.72
CA PRO A 143 -14.97 8.87 1.23
C PRO A 143 -14.34 8.72 -0.16
N VAL A 144 -13.78 7.55 -0.43
CA VAL A 144 -13.04 7.21 -1.66
C VAL A 144 -13.93 7.28 -2.92
N GLU A 145 -15.25 7.27 -2.76
CA GLU A 145 -16.24 7.10 -3.82
C GLU A 145 -16.38 8.28 -4.81
N ARG A 146 -15.68 9.41 -4.61
CA ARG A 146 -15.82 10.61 -5.47
C ARG A 146 -14.52 11.40 -5.68
N GLN A 147 -13.37 10.74 -5.82
CA GLN A 147 -12.11 11.47 -5.95
C GLN A 147 -11.33 11.02 -7.17
N THR A 148 -10.86 12.01 -7.94
CA THR A 148 -9.96 11.80 -9.05
C THR A 148 -8.58 11.33 -8.52
N PRO A 149 -7.72 10.73 -9.37
CA PRO A 149 -6.37 10.32 -8.99
C PRO A 149 -5.63 11.39 -8.17
N GLY A 150 -5.15 11.02 -6.97
CA GLY A 150 -4.29 11.88 -6.15
C GLY A 150 -5.00 12.84 -5.17
N GLU A 151 -6.33 12.87 -5.13
CA GLU A 151 -7.07 13.81 -4.26
C GLU A 151 -7.38 13.27 -2.86
N ASN A 152 -7.32 11.95 -2.64
CA ASN A 152 -7.60 11.39 -1.32
C ASN A 152 -6.43 11.66 -0.37
N LEU A 153 -6.61 12.68 0.48
CA LEU A 153 -5.61 13.11 1.48
C LEU A 153 -5.15 11.99 2.40
N CYS A 154 -6.02 11.02 2.72
CA CYS A 154 -5.61 9.84 3.50
C CYS A 154 -4.57 9.01 2.75
N ILE A 155 -4.90 8.64 1.50
CA ILE A 155 -4.00 7.84 0.65
C ILE A 155 -2.70 8.61 0.38
N LYS A 156 -2.79 9.92 0.13
CA LYS A 156 -1.61 10.76 -0.08
C LYS A 156 -0.71 10.82 1.16
N CYS A 157 -1.29 10.98 2.35
CA CYS A 157 -0.52 10.93 3.59
C CYS A 157 0.21 9.60 3.73
N ASP A 158 -0.52 8.50 3.54
CA ASP A 158 0.00 7.15 3.63
C ASP A 158 1.17 6.91 2.65
N GLU A 159 0.99 7.22 1.36
CA GLU A 159 2.01 7.03 0.33
C GLU A 159 3.27 7.88 0.54
N VAL A 160 3.13 9.08 1.09
CA VAL A 160 4.25 10.00 1.33
C VAL A 160 5.00 9.67 2.62
N ILE A 161 4.28 9.36 3.70
CA ILE A 161 4.87 9.19 5.04
C ILE A 161 5.24 7.74 5.30
N CYS A 162 4.37 6.79 4.99
CA CYS A 162 4.53 5.36 5.31
C CYS A 162 4.97 4.54 4.10
N GLY A 163 4.62 4.99 2.90
CA GLY A 163 4.96 4.36 1.63
C GLY A 163 6.43 4.03 1.41
N PRO A 164 7.43 4.87 1.80
CA PRO A 164 8.84 4.52 1.63
C PRO A 164 9.24 3.23 2.38
N ASP A 165 8.85 3.11 3.64
CA ASP A 165 9.17 1.93 4.47
C ASP A 165 8.36 0.71 4.00
N PHE A 166 7.09 0.90 3.64
CA PHE A 166 6.28 -0.17 3.06
C PHE A 166 6.90 -0.69 1.76
N LYS A 167 7.32 0.18 0.83
CA LYS A 167 7.97 -0.22 -0.43
C LYS A 167 9.30 -0.94 -0.20
N LYS A 168 10.06 -0.52 0.80
CA LYS A 168 11.31 -1.19 1.21
C LYS A 168 11.06 -2.56 1.81
N CYS A 169 10.05 -2.71 2.66
CA CYS A 169 9.68 -4.00 3.27
C CYS A 169 9.08 -4.96 2.25
N SER A 170 8.06 -4.49 1.53
CA SER A 170 7.25 -5.33 0.63
C SER A 170 8.02 -5.72 -0.63
N GLY A 171 8.82 -4.82 -1.20
CA GLY A 171 9.40 -4.99 -2.53
C GLY A 171 8.37 -4.89 -3.64
N ALA A 172 7.25 -5.60 -3.52
CA ALA A 172 6.13 -5.59 -4.46
C ALA A 172 4.95 -4.73 -3.98
N ASN A 173 4.40 -3.94 -4.88
CA ASN A 173 3.09 -3.30 -4.74
C ASN A 173 2.40 -3.28 -6.12
N ARG A 174 1.14 -2.84 -6.18
CA ARG A 174 0.34 -2.84 -7.42
C ARG A 174 1.00 -2.05 -8.57
N ARG A 175 1.62 -0.90 -8.27
CA ARG A 175 2.33 -0.08 -9.29
C ARG A 175 3.57 -0.80 -9.82
N ARG A 176 4.38 -1.38 -8.93
CA ARG A 176 5.58 -2.18 -9.29
C ARG A 176 5.24 -3.44 -10.09
N LEU A 177 4.07 -4.04 -9.84
CA LEU A 177 3.56 -5.22 -10.55
C LEU A 177 2.84 -4.89 -11.87
N GLY A 178 2.72 -3.61 -12.25
CA GLY A 178 1.97 -3.20 -13.44
C GLY A 178 0.44 -3.40 -13.33
N VAL A 179 -0.09 -3.49 -12.11
CA VAL A 179 -1.49 -3.84 -11.84
C VAL A 179 -2.33 -2.59 -11.60
N LYS A 180 -3.24 -2.29 -12.53
CA LYS A 180 -4.29 -1.26 -12.33
C LYS A 180 -5.27 -1.69 -11.25
N SER A 181 -5.67 -0.77 -10.39
CA SER A 181 -6.35 -1.10 -9.13
C SER A 181 -7.67 -0.35 -8.89
N ASP A 182 -8.21 -0.41 -7.67
CA ASP A 182 -9.30 0.43 -7.15
C ASP A 182 -8.86 1.86 -6.77
N ILE A 183 -7.55 2.13 -6.82
CA ILE A 183 -6.97 3.47 -6.77
C ILE A 183 -6.56 3.85 -8.18
N ASP A 184 -7.14 4.93 -8.70
CA ASP A 184 -6.82 5.46 -10.02
C ASP A 184 -5.51 6.28 -9.99
N ARG A 185 -4.70 6.12 -11.03
CA ARG A 185 -3.30 6.58 -11.12
C ARG A 185 -2.90 6.82 -12.57
N ASN A 186 -1.89 7.66 -12.79
CA ASN A 186 -1.36 7.87 -14.14
C ASN A 186 -0.71 6.57 -14.65
N SER A 187 -0.91 6.24 -15.93
CA SER A 187 -0.31 5.06 -16.56
C SER A 187 1.22 5.03 -16.46
N GLN A 188 1.87 6.20 -16.39
CA GLN A 188 3.32 6.35 -16.24
C GLN A 188 3.85 5.93 -14.86
N GLU A 189 2.98 5.74 -13.87
CA GLU A 189 3.37 5.26 -12.53
C GLU A 189 3.47 3.73 -12.43
N PHE A 190 3.04 3.01 -13.47
CA PHE A 190 3.04 1.55 -13.49
C PHE A 190 4.28 0.99 -14.17
N CYS A 191 4.82 -0.10 -13.60
CA CYS A 191 5.86 -0.90 -14.24
C CYS A 191 5.31 -1.50 -15.55
N ASN A 192 5.99 -1.27 -16.66
CA ASN A 192 5.63 -1.73 -18.00
C ASN A 192 6.56 -2.83 -18.54
N VAL A 193 7.50 -3.30 -17.72
CA VAL A 193 8.49 -4.34 -18.06
C VAL A 193 8.22 -5.68 -17.35
N VAL A 194 7.01 -5.85 -16.80
CA VAL A 194 6.60 -7.09 -16.14
C VAL A 194 6.33 -8.17 -17.19
N ASP A 195 7.01 -9.30 -17.06
CA ASP A 195 6.83 -10.46 -17.94
C ASP A 195 5.63 -11.31 -17.49
N PRO A 196 5.07 -12.15 -18.38
CA PRO A 196 4.12 -13.18 -17.98
C PRO A 196 4.74 -14.15 -16.96
N PRO A 197 3.94 -14.74 -16.04
CA PRO A 197 4.44 -15.76 -15.14
C PRO A 197 5.01 -16.96 -15.92
N PRO A 198 6.23 -17.43 -15.58
CA PRO A 198 6.74 -18.72 -16.04
C PRO A 198 5.78 -19.87 -15.72
N VAL A 199 5.87 -20.97 -16.48
CA VAL A 199 4.99 -22.14 -16.33
C VAL A 199 4.99 -22.68 -14.91
N GLU A 200 6.16 -22.68 -14.23
CA GLU A 200 6.26 -23.12 -12.83
C GLU A 200 5.43 -22.28 -11.84
N PHE A 201 5.06 -21.05 -12.20
CA PHE A 201 4.30 -20.12 -11.37
C PHE A 201 2.90 -19.81 -11.90
N ALA A 202 2.54 -20.29 -13.09
CA ALA A 202 1.26 -19.99 -13.75
C ALA A 202 0.04 -20.31 -12.86
N GLN A 203 0.10 -21.43 -12.12
CA GLN A 203 -0.96 -21.87 -11.21
C GLN A 203 -1.39 -20.83 -10.16
N PHE A 204 -0.51 -19.91 -9.76
CA PHE A 204 -0.87 -18.86 -8.79
C PHE A 204 -1.74 -17.75 -9.41
N PHE A 205 -1.67 -17.61 -10.73
CA PHE A 205 -2.30 -16.51 -11.48
C PHE A 205 -3.52 -16.92 -12.29
N GLU A 206 -3.80 -18.22 -12.39
CA GLU A 206 -5.04 -18.69 -13.00
C GLU A 206 -6.25 -18.21 -12.19
N PRO A 207 -7.36 -17.83 -12.85
CA PRO A 207 -8.62 -17.68 -12.16
C PRO A 207 -8.90 -19.00 -11.47
N LEU A 208 -9.29 -18.97 -10.18
CA LEU A 208 -9.84 -20.16 -9.52
C LEU A 208 -10.92 -20.69 -10.46
N GLN A 209 -10.65 -21.83 -11.12
CA GLN A 209 -11.67 -22.50 -11.90
C GLN A 209 -12.76 -22.79 -10.89
N THR A 210 -13.89 -22.09 -11.00
CA THR A 210 -15.10 -22.43 -10.27
C THR A 210 -15.30 -23.91 -10.58
N SER A 211 -15.12 -24.77 -9.58
CA SER A 211 -15.38 -26.19 -9.73
C SER A 211 -16.73 -26.29 -10.41
N LYS A 212 -16.74 -26.80 -11.64
CA LYS A 212 -17.99 -27.18 -12.29
C LYS A 212 -18.69 -28.07 -11.29
N THR A 213 -19.80 -27.58 -10.74
CA THR A 213 -20.82 -28.40 -10.12
C THR A 213 -21.17 -29.47 -11.15
N SER A 214 -20.60 -30.66 -10.99
CA SER A 214 -21.18 -31.87 -11.53
C SER A 214 -22.46 -32.12 -10.76
N ALA A 215 -23.58 -31.76 -11.38
CA ALA A 215 -24.90 -32.27 -11.11
C ALA A 215 -25.50 -32.68 -12.46
#